data_AF-A0AAX0AZ07-F1
#
_entry.id   AF-A0AAX0AZ07-F1
#
_cell.length_a   1.000
_cell.length_b   1.000
_cell.length_c   1.000
_cell.angle_alpha   90.00
_cell.angle_beta   90.00
_cell.angle_gamma   90.00
#
_symmetry.space_group_name_H-M   'P 1'
#
loop_
_entity.id
_entity.type
_entity.pdbx_description
1 polymer ?
#
loop_
_entity_poly.entity_id
_entity_poly.type
_entity_poly.pdbx_seq_one_letter_code
_entity_poly.pdbx_strand_id
1 'polypeptide(L)'
;MIQRLVIDRLHILGDIFDRGPGADIIMDTLVEYHSVDIQWGNHDILWMGAACGSDVCIANVIKNSLKYANLDTLENGYGINLLPLATFSMDFYKDHPCNIFLPKMDCDKKYSINEINLIAQMHKAIAIILFKLEGQVILRHPEFNMNHRLLLNKINYDEGTISLNGKTYKLKDSFFPTIDPKNPYELTHDEKELIDKLKTSFINSDKYNKHVRFLYSNGSLYLKFNSNLLYHGFIPLNEDGSFKKVKIADKEYKGKELLDKLDMLAREAYFSKDKDDSDNKEDIMWYLWCGASSPLFGKDRMTIFEQYFIEEKETHYEKKDPYFSLRDNEDICKKILKEFGLSSPESHIINGHMPVEEKNGESPIKANGTLLVIDGGFSKAYQPKTGLAGYTLIYNSFGLQLVSHQPFESTEAAIKEETDILSTTLLLEQVVNRKRVEDTDVGVTLKQQIDDLKMLLNAYRKGLIKQQNKI
;
A
#
# COMPACT_ATOMS: atom_id res chain seq x y z
N MET A 1 27.50 -2.77 -10.99
CA MET A 1 27.54 -3.46 -12.31
C MET A 1 27.23 -4.95 -12.20
N ILE A 2 27.87 -5.71 -11.29
CA ILE A 2 27.65 -7.17 -11.15
C ILE A 2 26.20 -7.53 -10.76
N GLN A 3 25.60 -6.85 -9.76
CA GLN A 3 24.20 -7.10 -9.38
C GLN A 3 23.19 -6.89 -10.53
N ARG A 4 23.42 -5.86 -11.37
CA ARG A 4 22.60 -5.59 -12.58
C ARG A 4 22.70 -6.70 -13.64
N LEU A 5 23.76 -7.51 -13.63
CA LEU A 5 23.93 -8.63 -14.57
C LEU A 5 23.35 -9.95 -14.05
N VAL A 6 23.14 -10.07 -12.73
CA VAL A 6 22.64 -11.30 -12.09
C VAL A 6 21.11 -11.31 -12.03
N ILE A 7 20.48 -10.14 -11.90
CA ILE A 7 19.03 -9.99 -11.81
C ILE A 7 18.50 -9.46 -13.15
N ASP A 8 17.81 -10.32 -13.90
CA ASP A 8 17.17 -9.94 -15.16
C ASP A 8 15.99 -8.97 -14.92
N ARG A 9 15.16 -9.28 -13.92
CA ARG A 9 13.99 -8.47 -13.54
C ARG A 9 13.75 -8.53 -12.04
N LEU A 10 13.41 -7.40 -11.45
CA LEU A 10 13.04 -7.26 -10.05
C LEU A 10 11.53 -7.05 -9.92
N HIS A 11 10.86 -7.89 -9.14
CA HIS A 11 9.45 -7.73 -8.81
C HIS A 11 9.32 -7.23 -7.37
N ILE A 12 8.71 -6.07 -7.16
CA ILE A 12 8.45 -5.51 -5.83
C ILE A 12 6.96 -5.64 -5.54
N LEU A 13 6.60 -6.41 -4.51
CA LEU A 13 5.21 -6.58 -4.11
C LEU A 13 4.86 -5.59 -3.00
N GLY A 14 4.78 -4.31 -3.39
CA GLY A 14 4.12 -3.23 -2.66
C GLY A 14 4.79 -2.78 -1.35
N ASP A 15 4.11 -1.83 -0.70
CA ASP A 15 4.39 -1.28 0.63
C ASP A 15 5.81 -0.70 0.79
N ILE A 16 6.29 -0.03 -0.26
CA ILE A 16 7.56 0.72 -0.24
C ILE A 16 7.51 1.84 0.80
N PHE A 17 6.34 2.46 0.95
CA PHE A 17 6.08 3.54 1.91
C PHE A 17 5.44 3.05 3.22
N ASP A 18 5.66 1.79 3.60
CA ASP A 18 5.27 1.31 4.93
C ASP A 18 6.10 2.03 6.04
N ARG A 19 5.94 1.60 7.28
CA ARG A 19 6.38 2.28 8.51
C ARG A 19 7.90 2.47 8.66
N GLY A 20 8.71 2.02 7.71
CA GLY A 20 10.17 2.14 7.72
C GLY A 20 10.68 3.50 7.23
N PRO A 21 11.82 3.98 7.74
CA PRO A 21 12.46 5.20 7.24
C PRO A 21 13.08 4.98 5.85
N GLY A 22 13.26 6.07 5.10
CA GLY A 22 14.07 6.06 3.87
C GLY A 22 13.36 5.53 2.62
N ALA A 23 12.02 5.61 2.57
CA ALA A 23 11.27 5.25 1.37
C ALA A 23 11.71 6.05 0.14
N ASP A 24 12.15 7.30 0.32
CA ASP A 24 12.72 8.13 -0.74
C ASP A 24 14.04 7.56 -1.30
N ILE A 25 14.89 6.99 -0.44
CA ILE A 25 16.15 6.34 -0.83
C ILE A 25 15.89 5.04 -1.61
N ILE A 26 14.91 4.25 -1.14
CA ILE A 26 14.46 3.05 -1.85
C ILE A 26 13.99 3.44 -3.26
N MET A 27 13.14 4.46 -3.36
CA MET A 27 12.64 4.93 -4.64
C MET A 27 13.73 5.50 -5.55
N ASP A 28 14.71 6.25 -5.02
CA ASP A 28 15.88 6.70 -5.81
C ASP A 28 16.60 5.49 -6.44
N THR A 29 16.78 4.42 -5.67
CA THR A 29 17.43 3.18 -6.13
C THR A 29 16.60 2.46 -7.19
N LEU A 30 15.28 2.35 -6.99
CA LEU A 30 14.38 1.66 -7.92
C LEU A 30 14.23 2.41 -9.25
N VAL A 31 14.19 3.74 -9.22
CA VAL A 31 14.09 4.59 -10.42
C VAL A 31 15.31 4.41 -11.33
N GLU A 32 16.48 4.15 -10.77
CA GLU A 32 17.71 3.90 -11.52
C GLU A 32 17.92 2.42 -11.89
N TYR A 33 17.01 1.53 -11.48
CA TYR A 33 17.12 0.10 -11.75
C TYR A 33 16.69 -0.22 -13.19
N HIS A 34 17.34 -1.20 -13.83
CA HIS A 34 17.18 -1.43 -15.27
C HIS A 34 15.88 -2.12 -15.66
N SER A 35 15.33 -2.95 -14.78
CA SER A 35 14.13 -3.75 -15.05
C SER A 35 13.44 -4.06 -13.73
N VAL A 36 12.38 -3.30 -13.44
CA VAL A 36 11.58 -3.46 -12.22
C VAL A 36 10.11 -3.26 -12.53
N ASP A 37 9.28 -4.02 -11.85
CA ASP A 37 7.85 -3.77 -11.77
C ASP A 37 7.35 -3.85 -10.32
N ILE A 38 6.26 -3.15 -10.05
CA ILE A 38 5.74 -2.92 -8.70
C ILE A 38 4.27 -3.29 -8.65
N GLN A 39 3.87 -4.15 -7.72
CA GLN A 39 2.46 -4.37 -7.43
C GLN A 39 2.06 -3.53 -6.23
N TRP A 40 1.22 -2.51 -6.44
CA TRP A 40 0.98 -1.49 -5.43
C TRP A 40 0.40 -2.07 -4.14
N GLY A 41 0.97 -1.67 -3.01
CA GLY A 41 0.41 -1.90 -1.70
C GLY A 41 -0.56 -0.82 -1.24
N ASN A 42 -1.21 -1.04 -0.10
CA ASN A 42 -2.10 -0.02 0.46
C ASN A 42 -1.30 1.23 0.85
N HIS A 43 -0.11 1.08 1.42
CA HIS A 43 0.71 2.23 1.79
C HIS A 43 1.15 3.00 0.54
N ASP A 44 1.52 2.32 -0.55
CA ASP A 44 1.88 2.98 -1.80
C ASP A 44 0.71 3.81 -2.36
N ILE A 45 -0.50 3.23 -2.40
CA ILE A 45 -1.69 3.94 -2.86
C ILE A 45 -2.01 5.16 -2.01
N LEU A 46 -1.83 5.09 -0.69
CA LEU A 46 -2.05 6.23 0.18
C LEU A 46 -1.14 7.40 -0.19
N TRP A 47 0.15 7.11 -0.42
CA TRP A 47 1.11 8.10 -0.90
C TRP A 47 0.82 8.52 -2.34
N MET A 48 0.39 7.64 -3.24
CA MET A 48 -0.01 8.04 -4.60
C MET A 48 -1.24 8.98 -4.57
N GLY A 49 -2.20 8.76 -3.67
CA GLY A 49 -3.35 9.63 -3.46
C GLY A 49 -2.99 11.02 -2.93
N ALA A 50 -2.00 11.11 -2.04
CA ALA A 50 -1.49 12.41 -1.59
C ALA A 50 -0.87 13.23 -2.75
N ALA A 51 -0.22 12.57 -3.72
CA ALA A 51 0.30 13.22 -4.92
C ALA A 51 -0.79 13.63 -5.93
N CYS A 52 -1.96 12.98 -5.88
CA CYS A 52 -3.14 13.43 -6.62
C CYS A 52 -3.71 14.75 -6.04
N GLY A 53 -3.30 15.14 -4.83
CA GLY A 53 -3.83 16.29 -4.10
C GLY A 53 -5.00 15.95 -3.18
N SER A 54 -5.24 14.68 -2.86
CA SER A 54 -6.30 14.28 -1.94
C SER A 54 -5.99 14.73 -0.51
N ASP A 55 -6.84 15.61 0.03
CA ASP A 55 -6.71 16.13 1.40
C ASP A 55 -6.69 15.02 2.44
N VAL A 56 -7.60 14.06 2.29
CA VAL A 56 -7.72 12.94 3.21
C VAL A 56 -6.47 12.03 3.15
N CYS A 57 -5.91 11.79 1.96
CA CYS A 57 -4.66 11.02 1.84
C CYS A 57 -3.48 11.78 2.42
N ILE A 58 -3.34 13.08 2.16
CA ILE A 58 -2.28 13.94 2.73
C ILE A 58 -2.31 13.89 4.26
N ALA A 59 -3.47 14.14 4.86
CA ALA A 59 -3.62 14.10 6.31
C ALA A 59 -3.27 12.71 6.87
N ASN A 60 -3.62 11.64 6.16
CA ASN A 60 -3.36 10.26 6.59
C ASN A 60 -1.89 9.87 6.48
N VAL A 61 -1.19 10.30 5.41
CA VAL A 61 0.27 10.15 5.27
C VAL A 61 0.98 10.82 6.44
N ILE A 62 0.67 12.09 6.72
CA ILE A 62 1.29 12.84 7.82
C ILE A 62 0.98 12.19 9.17
N LYS A 63 -0.29 11.80 9.40
CA LYS A 63 -0.70 11.07 10.62
C LYS A 63 0.09 9.77 10.80
N ASN A 64 0.28 9.00 9.73
CA ASN A 64 1.06 7.75 9.79
C ASN A 64 2.53 8.04 10.11
N SER A 65 3.15 9.02 9.45
CA SER A 65 4.53 9.42 9.72
C SER A 65 4.74 9.89 11.16
N LEU A 66 3.83 10.70 11.70
CA LEU A 66 3.86 11.15 13.09
C LEU A 66 3.68 9.99 14.07
N LYS A 67 2.75 9.07 13.80
CA LYS A 67 2.48 7.91 14.65
C LYS A 67 3.72 7.04 14.88
N TYR A 68 4.60 6.93 13.89
CA TYR A 68 5.82 6.11 13.96
C TYR A 68 7.12 6.95 14.07
N ALA A 69 7.00 8.25 14.33
CA ALA A 69 8.13 9.19 14.35
C ALA A 69 9.07 9.09 13.12
N ASN A 70 8.48 8.81 11.95
CA ASN A 70 9.17 8.67 10.68
C ASN A 70 8.94 9.93 9.83
N LEU A 71 9.47 11.06 10.30
CA LEU A 71 9.31 12.37 9.66
C LEU A 71 10.37 12.64 8.60
N ASP A 72 11.52 11.96 8.65
CA ASP A 72 12.64 12.19 7.72
C ASP A 72 12.23 12.04 6.26
N THR A 73 11.43 11.02 5.95
CA THR A 73 10.96 10.77 4.59
C THR A 73 10.16 11.98 4.07
N LEU A 74 9.34 12.60 4.92
CA LEU A 74 8.54 13.78 4.56
C LEU A 74 9.43 15.02 4.44
N GLU A 75 10.17 15.36 5.51
CA GLU A 75 10.87 16.65 5.61
C GLU A 75 12.17 16.65 4.79
N ASN A 76 13.06 15.68 5.03
CA ASN A 76 14.38 15.61 4.40
C ASN A 76 14.33 14.93 3.04
N GLY A 77 13.53 13.86 2.91
CA GLY A 77 13.42 13.07 1.69
C GLY A 77 12.65 13.80 0.60
N TYR A 78 11.47 14.33 0.94
CA TYR A 78 10.57 14.96 -0.02
C TYR A 78 10.39 16.48 0.14
N GLY A 79 10.99 17.12 1.15
CA GLY A 79 10.91 18.56 1.33
C GLY A 79 9.52 19.06 1.75
N ILE A 80 8.70 18.20 2.38
CA ILE A 80 7.37 18.56 2.85
C ILE A 80 7.48 19.40 4.11
N ASN A 81 6.96 20.62 4.07
CA ASN A 81 7.04 21.56 5.18
C ASN A 81 5.95 21.30 6.23
N LEU A 82 6.34 20.80 7.41
CA LEU A 82 5.45 20.54 8.54
C LEU A 82 5.34 21.71 9.54
N LEU A 83 6.08 22.81 9.35
CA LEU A 83 6.02 23.99 10.22
C LEU A 83 4.61 24.57 10.39
N PRO A 84 3.75 24.65 9.34
CA PRO A 84 2.36 25.08 9.51
C PRO A 84 1.58 24.20 10.49
N LEU A 85 1.78 22.88 10.43
CA LEU A 85 1.11 21.93 11.34
C LEU A 85 1.66 22.06 12.77
N ALA A 86 2.98 22.24 12.92
CA ALA A 86 3.58 22.48 14.23
C ALA A 86 2.98 23.74 14.89
N THR A 87 2.90 24.85 14.16
CA THR A 87 2.33 26.12 14.63
C THR A 87 0.86 25.94 15.02
N PHE A 88 0.05 25.36 14.13
CA PHE A 88 -1.37 25.06 14.40
C PHE A 88 -1.54 24.20 15.66
N SER A 89 -0.69 23.17 15.84
CA SER A 89 -0.76 22.31 17.01
C SER A 89 -0.44 23.04 18.31
N MET A 90 0.47 24.02 18.28
CA MET A 90 0.77 24.87 19.44
C MET A 90 -0.39 25.83 19.75
N ASP A 91 -1.07 26.35 18.74
CA ASP A 91 -2.18 27.28 18.95
C ASP A 91 -3.41 26.60 19.59
N PHE A 92 -3.74 25.38 19.14
CA PHE A 92 -4.96 24.68 19.56
C PHE A 92 -4.74 23.58 20.61
N TYR A 93 -3.52 23.03 20.75
CA TYR A 93 -3.26 21.85 21.58
C TYR A 93 -2.11 22.01 22.59
N LYS A 94 -1.46 23.19 22.73
CA LYS A 94 -0.29 23.35 23.62
C LYS A 94 -0.51 22.90 25.06
N ASP A 95 -1.69 23.18 25.63
CA ASP A 95 -2.00 22.96 27.04
C ASP A 95 -2.51 21.54 27.29
N HIS A 96 -2.63 20.72 26.25
CA HIS A 96 -3.12 19.36 26.33
C HIS A 96 -1.96 18.34 26.24
N PRO A 97 -1.84 17.38 27.18
CA PRO A 97 -0.69 16.46 27.24
C PRO A 97 -0.65 15.45 26.06
N CYS A 98 -1.77 15.22 25.38
CA CYS A 98 -1.86 14.39 24.16
C CYS A 98 -1.26 12.97 24.30
N ASN A 99 -1.26 12.41 25.52
CA ASN A 99 -0.61 11.14 25.86
C ASN A 99 -1.02 9.95 24.96
N ILE A 100 -2.27 9.89 24.50
CA ILE A 100 -2.74 8.80 23.62
C ILE A 100 -2.17 8.88 22.19
N PHE A 101 -1.56 10.02 21.82
CA PHE A 101 -0.96 10.29 20.51
C PHE A 101 0.57 10.29 20.54
N LEU A 102 1.19 9.87 21.64
CA LEU A 102 2.64 9.68 21.70
C LEU A 102 3.11 8.74 20.57
N PRO A 103 4.22 9.06 19.89
CA PRO A 103 4.71 8.25 18.79
C PRO A 103 5.16 6.86 19.27
N LYS A 104 4.89 5.85 18.45
CA LYS A 104 5.46 4.51 18.60
C LYS A 104 6.87 4.54 18.04
N MET A 105 7.86 4.70 18.92
CA MET A 105 9.26 4.78 18.54
C MET A 105 9.79 3.38 18.21
N ASP A 106 9.98 3.11 16.92
CA ASP A 106 10.68 1.91 16.42
C ASP A 106 12.08 2.24 15.85
N CYS A 107 12.48 3.52 15.91
CA CYS A 107 13.76 4.02 15.41
C CYS A 107 14.76 4.31 16.54
N ASP A 108 16.06 4.07 16.28
CA ASP A 108 17.16 4.35 17.22
C ASP A 108 17.43 5.86 17.41
N LYS A 109 16.62 6.73 16.78
CA LYS A 109 16.71 8.19 16.93
C LYS A 109 16.27 8.62 18.33
N LYS A 110 17.16 9.37 18.98
CA LYS A 110 16.88 9.99 20.29
C LYS A 110 16.19 11.33 20.07
N TYR A 111 14.88 11.36 20.29
CA TYR A 111 14.13 12.61 20.39
C TYR A 111 14.17 13.14 21.82
N SER A 112 14.24 14.46 21.97
CA SER A 112 14.03 15.14 23.24
C SER A 112 12.56 15.07 23.67
N ILE A 113 12.30 15.26 24.96
CA ILE A 113 10.93 15.29 25.51
C ILE A 113 10.07 16.35 24.82
N ASN A 114 10.65 17.51 24.50
CA ASN A 114 9.94 18.59 23.83
C ASN A 114 9.53 18.21 22.40
N GLU A 115 10.41 17.53 21.65
CA GLU A 115 10.08 17.03 20.32
C GLU A 115 9.00 15.96 20.36
N ILE A 116 9.05 15.05 21.34
CA ILE A 116 8.02 14.02 21.54
C ILE A 116 6.65 14.65 21.79
N ASN A 117 6.60 15.67 22.66
CA ASN A 117 5.37 16.38 22.97
C ASN A 117 4.82 17.12 21.75
N LEU A 118 5.68 17.78 20.98
CA LEU A 118 5.29 18.45 19.74
C LEU A 118 4.75 17.44 18.71
N ILE A 119 5.43 16.31 18.52
CA ILE A 119 4.95 15.23 17.63
C ILE A 119 3.58 14.74 18.08
N ALA A 120 3.34 14.55 19.38
CA ALA A 120 2.04 14.12 19.89
C ALA A 120 0.93 15.16 19.66
N GLN A 121 1.23 16.45 19.82
CA GLN A 121 0.30 17.55 19.54
C GLN A 121 -0.04 17.62 18.04
N MET A 122 0.97 17.58 17.17
CA MET A 122 0.78 17.54 15.72
C MET A 122 -0.02 16.30 15.30
N HIS A 123 0.27 15.14 15.89
CA HIS A 123 -0.41 13.88 15.62
C HIS A 123 -1.89 13.96 16.00
N LYS A 124 -2.22 14.50 17.18
CA LYS A 124 -3.62 14.71 17.58
C LYS A 124 -4.31 15.68 16.62
N ALA A 125 -3.70 16.83 16.34
CA ALA A 125 -4.27 17.85 15.46
C ALA A 125 -4.62 17.29 14.08
N ILE A 126 -3.65 16.64 13.41
CA ILE A 126 -3.88 16.06 12.09
C ILE A 126 -4.84 14.88 12.11
N ALA A 127 -4.90 14.10 13.20
CA ALA A 127 -5.85 13.00 13.34
C ALA A 127 -7.30 13.52 13.43
N ILE A 128 -7.55 14.62 14.16
CA ILE A 128 -8.87 15.24 14.21
C ILE A 128 -9.28 15.77 12.83
N ILE A 129 -8.37 16.47 12.13
CA ILE A 129 -8.61 16.95 10.77
C ILE A 129 -8.90 15.77 9.82
N LEU A 130 -8.13 14.69 9.92
CA LEU A 130 -8.33 13.47 9.13
C LEU A 130 -9.74 12.91 9.34
N PHE A 131 -10.21 12.75 10.58
CA PHE A 131 -11.56 12.21 10.83
C PHE A 131 -12.67 13.09 10.25
N LYS A 132 -12.47 14.41 10.22
CA LYS A 132 -13.38 15.35 9.53
C LYS A 132 -13.38 15.11 8.03
N LEU A 133 -12.20 15.06 7.42
CA LEU A 133 -12.02 14.81 5.99
C LEU A 133 -12.59 13.46 5.56
N GLU A 134 -12.34 12.39 6.32
CA GLU A 134 -12.93 11.08 6.08
C GLU A 134 -14.46 11.15 6.09
N GLY A 135 -15.05 11.86 7.05
CA GLY A 135 -16.49 12.08 7.09
C GLY A 135 -17.04 12.82 5.86
N GLN A 136 -16.32 13.84 5.37
CA GLN A 136 -16.71 14.55 4.15
C GLN A 136 -16.67 13.65 2.92
N VAL A 137 -15.64 12.79 2.79
CA VAL A 137 -15.52 11.80 1.69
C VAL A 137 -16.69 10.83 1.74
N ILE A 138 -16.98 10.28 2.92
CA ILE A 138 -18.07 9.31 3.11
C ILE A 138 -19.43 9.92 2.73
N LEU A 139 -19.68 11.17 3.11
CA LEU A 139 -20.94 11.86 2.83
C LEU A 139 -21.14 12.16 1.34
N ARG A 140 -20.08 12.46 0.60
CA ARG A 140 -20.15 12.72 -0.85
C ARG A 140 -20.08 11.47 -1.72
N HIS A 141 -19.58 10.35 -1.18
CA HIS A 141 -19.51 9.04 -1.86
C HIS A 141 -20.31 7.95 -1.10
N PRO A 142 -21.65 8.04 -1.05
CA PRO A 142 -22.48 7.05 -0.37
C PRO A 142 -22.32 5.62 -0.94
N GLU A 143 -21.94 5.50 -2.22
CA GLU A 143 -21.67 4.23 -2.91
C GLU A 143 -20.52 3.43 -2.30
N PHE A 144 -19.60 4.06 -1.55
CA PHE A 144 -18.54 3.35 -0.83
C PHE A 144 -19.06 2.52 0.35
N ASN A 145 -20.33 2.69 0.75
CA ASN A 145 -20.95 1.97 1.87
C ASN A 145 -20.21 2.13 3.21
N MET A 146 -19.61 3.31 3.44
CA MET A 146 -18.78 3.60 4.62
C MET A 146 -19.51 4.45 5.68
N ASN A 147 -20.82 4.68 5.57
CA ASN A 147 -21.61 5.48 6.54
C ASN A 147 -21.46 5.03 8.01
N HIS A 148 -21.18 3.76 8.25
CA HIS A 148 -20.94 3.24 9.59
C HIS A 148 -19.68 3.86 10.25
N ARG A 149 -18.76 4.44 9.47
CA ARG A 149 -17.54 5.16 9.89
C ARG A 149 -17.73 6.66 10.14
N LEU A 150 -18.95 7.17 9.95
CA LEU A 150 -19.31 8.48 10.50
C LEU A 150 -19.39 8.34 12.02
N LEU A 151 -18.27 8.59 12.71
CA LEU A 151 -18.12 8.40 14.15
C LEU A 151 -18.22 9.70 14.96
N LEU A 152 -17.81 10.84 14.40
CA LEU A 152 -17.80 12.11 15.15
C LEU A 152 -19.23 12.52 15.55
N ASN A 153 -20.22 12.27 14.69
CA ASN A 153 -21.64 12.50 15.01
C ASN A 153 -22.25 11.50 16.01
N LYS A 154 -21.50 10.50 16.48
CA LYS A 154 -21.93 9.53 17.51
C LYS A 154 -21.37 9.85 18.90
N ILE A 155 -20.55 10.89 19.01
CA ILE A 155 -19.94 11.33 20.25
C ILE A 155 -20.96 12.19 21.02
N ASN A 156 -21.13 11.88 22.30
CA ASN A 156 -21.68 12.83 23.26
C ASN A 156 -20.54 13.65 23.83
N TYR A 157 -20.40 14.89 23.34
CA TYR A 157 -19.30 15.79 23.71
C TYR A 157 -19.41 16.30 25.15
N ASP A 158 -20.62 16.40 25.71
CA ASP A 158 -20.84 16.87 27.08
C ASP A 158 -20.44 15.79 28.10
N GLU A 159 -20.78 14.52 27.83
CA GLU A 159 -20.45 13.39 28.71
C GLU A 159 -19.07 12.78 28.43
N GLY A 160 -18.47 13.10 27.28
CA GLY A 160 -17.22 12.48 26.84
C GLY A 160 -17.37 10.99 26.54
N THR A 161 -18.49 10.60 25.91
CA THR A 161 -18.83 9.21 25.59
C THR A 161 -19.14 9.04 24.10
N ILE A 162 -19.14 7.80 23.60
CA ILE A 162 -19.52 7.47 22.22
C ILE A 162 -20.42 6.23 22.21
N SER A 163 -21.49 6.26 21.41
CA SER A 163 -22.39 5.11 21.24
C SER A 163 -22.07 4.33 19.96
N LEU A 164 -21.62 3.08 20.10
CA LEU A 164 -21.31 2.17 19.00
C LEU A 164 -22.08 0.86 19.18
N ASN A 165 -22.78 0.41 18.12
CA ASN A 165 -23.51 -0.86 18.10
C ASN A 165 -24.44 -1.09 19.31
N GLY A 166 -25.11 -0.03 19.79
CA GLY A 166 -26.02 -0.09 20.94
C GLY A 166 -25.35 -0.12 22.31
N LYS A 167 -24.02 0.00 22.39
CA LYS A 167 -23.26 0.17 23.64
C LYS A 167 -22.67 1.58 23.71
N THR A 168 -22.55 2.11 24.93
CA THR A 168 -21.90 3.40 25.18
C THR A 168 -20.54 3.18 25.83
N TYR A 169 -19.53 3.85 25.29
CA TYR A 169 -18.13 3.75 25.72
C TYR A 169 -17.64 5.12 26.18
N LYS A 170 -16.78 5.15 27.21
CA LYS A 170 -16.13 6.39 27.66
C LYS A 170 -14.90 6.67 26.80
N LEU A 171 -14.74 7.92 26.37
CA LEU A 171 -13.57 8.34 25.61
C LEU A 171 -12.36 8.50 26.55
N LYS A 172 -11.20 7.97 26.12
CA LYS A 172 -9.91 8.16 26.81
C LYS A 172 -9.43 9.62 26.78
N ASP A 173 -9.88 10.36 25.78
CA ASP A 173 -9.58 11.78 25.56
C ASP A 173 -10.82 12.43 24.94
N SER A 174 -11.31 13.49 25.58
CA SER A 174 -12.49 14.25 25.16
C SER A 174 -12.17 15.70 24.78
N PHE A 175 -10.89 16.06 24.64
CA PHE A 175 -10.48 17.41 24.28
C PHE A 175 -10.42 17.57 22.76
N PHE A 176 -11.46 18.20 22.20
CA PHE A 176 -11.66 18.43 20.77
C PHE A 176 -11.83 19.94 20.45
N PRO A 177 -10.77 20.75 20.53
CA PRO A 177 -10.87 22.22 20.50
C PRO A 177 -11.40 22.78 19.17
N THR A 178 -11.31 22.01 18.08
CA THR A 178 -11.69 22.46 16.73
C THR A 178 -12.97 21.80 16.21
N ILE A 179 -13.62 20.91 16.96
CA ILE A 179 -14.86 20.25 16.51
C ILE A 179 -16.07 21.08 16.96
N ASP A 180 -16.94 21.44 16.02
CA ASP A 180 -18.31 21.90 16.31
C ASP A 180 -19.24 20.69 16.44
N PRO A 181 -19.82 20.40 17.61
CA PRO A 181 -20.74 19.27 17.79
C PRO A 181 -21.95 19.27 16.85
N LYS A 182 -22.37 20.44 16.33
CA LYS A 182 -23.48 20.55 15.38
C LYS A 182 -23.07 20.17 13.96
N ASN A 183 -21.84 20.46 13.58
CA ASN A 183 -21.26 20.19 12.27
C ASN A 183 -19.90 19.48 12.42
N PRO A 184 -19.90 18.25 12.96
CA PRO A 184 -18.67 17.64 13.47
C PRO A 184 -17.62 17.32 12.39
N TYR A 185 -18.02 17.30 11.11
CA TYR A 185 -17.15 17.06 9.96
C TYR A 185 -16.71 18.33 9.24
N GLU A 186 -17.16 19.50 9.67
CA GLU A 186 -16.75 20.77 9.06
C GLU A 186 -15.34 21.16 9.51
N LEU A 187 -14.49 21.48 8.56
CA LEU A 187 -13.18 22.05 8.83
C LEU A 187 -13.33 23.52 9.24
N THR A 188 -12.63 23.93 10.29
CA THR A 188 -12.50 25.36 10.64
C THR A 188 -11.73 26.11 9.56
N HIS A 189 -11.75 27.45 9.61
CA HIS A 189 -10.96 28.26 8.67
C HIS A 189 -9.46 27.92 8.75
N ASP A 190 -8.92 27.83 9.97
CA ASP A 190 -7.51 27.53 10.21
C ASP A 190 -7.14 26.09 9.75
N GLU A 191 -8.04 25.12 9.92
CA GLU A 191 -7.84 23.75 9.42
C GLU A 191 -7.82 23.70 7.89
N LYS A 192 -8.69 24.47 7.21
CA LYS A 192 -8.70 24.57 5.74
C LYS A 192 -7.39 25.19 5.24
N GLU A 193 -6.97 26.31 5.82
CA GLU A 193 -5.72 26.98 5.44
C GLU A 193 -4.50 26.08 5.67
N LEU A 194 -4.47 25.34 6.79
CA LEU A 194 -3.42 24.36 7.07
C LEU A 194 -3.38 23.27 5.99
N ILE A 195 -4.51 22.67 5.66
CA ILE A 195 -4.60 21.60 4.66
C ILE A 195 -4.19 22.10 3.28
N ASP A 196 -4.58 23.31 2.89
CA ASP A 196 -4.17 23.90 1.61
C ASP A 196 -2.64 24.13 1.52
N LYS A 197 -2.01 24.57 2.62
CA LYS A 197 -0.53 24.69 2.71
C LYS A 197 0.17 23.34 2.60
N LEU A 198 -0.37 22.32 3.28
CA LEU A 198 0.16 20.95 3.22
C LEU A 198 0.01 20.38 1.81
N LYS A 199 -1.19 20.48 1.21
CA LYS A 199 -1.47 20.09 -0.18
C LYS A 199 -0.49 20.73 -1.16
N THR A 200 -0.27 22.03 -1.03
CA THR A 200 0.68 22.77 -1.85
C THR A 200 2.10 22.18 -1.75
N SER A 201 2.51 21.77 -0.54
CA SER A 201 3.83 21.15 -0.31
C SER A 201 3.96 19.79 -1.01
N PHE A 202 2.92 18.95 -0.96
CA PHE A 202 2.92 17.64 -1.64
C PHE A 202 2.88 17.78 -3.17
N ILE A 203 2.02 18.65 -3.70
CA ILE A 203 1.86 18.84 -5.15
C ILE A 203 3.13 19.42 -5.79
N ASN A 204 3.85 20.30 -5.07
CA ASN A 204 5.03 20.97 -5.59
C ASN A 204 6.36 20.25 -5.27
N SER A 205 6.33 19.10 -4.60
CA SER A 205 7.55 18.32 -4.36
C SER A 205 7.98 17.57 -5.61
N ASP A 206 9.00 18.07 -6.31
CA ASP A 206 9.48 17.50 -7.58
C ASP A 206 9.99 16.06 -7.44
N LYS A 207 10.83 15.79 -6.43
CA LYS A 207 11.39 14.45 -6.18
C LYS A 207 10.27 13.45 -5.89
N TYR A 208 9.35 13.80 -5.02
CA TYR A 208 8.19 12.97 -4.68
C TYR A 208 7.30 12.68 -5.90
N ASN A 209 6.95 13.71 -6.67
CA ASN A 209 6.13 13.52 -7.86
C ASN A 209 6.84 12.71 -8.95
N LYS A 210 8.16 12.82 -9.08
CA LYS A 210 8.95 11.92 -9.94
C LYS A 210 8.83 10.46 -9.48
N HIS A 211 8.92 10.20 -8.18
CA HIS A 211 8.78 8.85 -7.62
C HIS A 211 7.38 8.29 -7.82
N VAL A 212 6.33 9.09 -7.60
CA VAL A 212 4.95 8.65 -7.84
C VAL A 212 4.68 8.38 -9.31
N ARG A 213 5.19 9.20 -10.24
CA ARG A 213 5.10 8.90 -11.69
C ARG A 213 5.77 7.57 -12.05
N PHE A 214 6.86 7.24 -11.38
CA PHE A 214 7.53 5.95 -11.57
C PHE A 214 6.66 4.78 -11.09
N LEU A 215 5.98 4.90 -9.93
CA LEU A 215 5.02 3.90 -9.46
C LEU A 215 3.88 3.69 -10.45
N TYR A 216 3.35 4.76 -11.05
CA TYR A 216 2.34 4.64 -12.10
C TYR A 216 2.89 3.98 -13.37
N SER A 217 4.12 4.30 -13.77
CA SER A 217 4.70 3.82 -15.03
C SER A 217 5.16 2.37 -14.97
N ASN A 218 5.64 1.92 -13.81
CA ASN A 218 6.20 0.58 -13.62
C ASN A 218 5.40 -0.27 -12.65
N GLY A 219 4.22 0.19 -12.23
CA GLY A 219 3.37 -0.56 -11.33
C GLY A 219 1.92 -0.65 -11.73
N SER A 220 1.23 -1.57 -11.06
CA SER A 220 -0.17 -1.92 -11.26
C SER A 220 -0.72 -2.62 -10.03
N LEU A 221 -2.04 -2.83 -9.93
CA LEU A 221 -2.62 -3.61 -8.82
C LEU A 221 -2.24 -5.10 -8.87
N TYR A 222 -1.97 -5.63 -10.06
CA TYR A 222 -1.49 -6.99 -10.27
C TYR A 222 -0.64 -7.08 -11.53
N LEU A 223 0.19 -8.12 -11.63
CA LEU A 223 0.94 -8.45 -12.83
C LEU A 223 0.85 -9.95 -13.12
N LYS A 224 0.80 -10.31 -14.40
CA LYS A 224 1.02 -11.69 -14.83
C LYS A 224 2.40 -11.77 -15.45
N PHE A 225 3.24 -12.69 -14.96
CA PHE A 225 4.59 -12.83 -15.48
C PHE A 225 5.07 -14.28 -15.38
N ASN A 226 5.45 -14.86 -16.52
CA ASN A 226 5.94 -16.23 -16.66
C ASN A 226 5.02 -17.27 -15.99
N SER A 227 3.72 -17.20 -16.32
CA SER A 227 2.64 -18.02 -15.74
C SER A 227 2.32 -17.76 -14.26
N ASN A 228 2.95 -16.78 -13.61
CA ASN A 228 2.63 -16.40 -12.23
C ASN A 228 1.69 -15.20 -12.18
N LEU A 229 0.88 -15.13 -11.13
CA LEU A 229 0.06 -13.98 -10.78
C LEU A 229 0.65 -13.29 -9.55
N LEU A 230 1.06 -12.04 -9.71
CA LEU A 230 1.66 -11.24 -8.66
C LEU A 230 0.65 -10.17 -8.23
N TYR A 231 0.37 -10.06 -6.94
CA TYR A 231 -0.35 -8.93 -6.35
C TYR A 231 0.01 -8.75 -4.88
N HIS A 232 0.05 -7.51 -4.41
CA HIS A 232 0.36 -7.23 -3.00
C HIS A 232 -0.81 -7.63 -2.10
N GLY A 233 -1.99 -7.03 -2.29
CA GLY A 233 -3.18 -7.19 -1.43
C GLY A 233 -3.87 -8.55 -1.56
N PHE A 234 -5.13 -8.56 -2.00
CA PHE A 234 -5.94 -9.76 -2.15
C PHE A 234 -7.04 -9.58 -3.19
N ILE A 235 -7.72 -10.69 -3.55
CA ILE A 235 -8.89 -10.66 -4.41
C ILE A 235 -10.15 -10.80 -3.54
N PRO A 236 -11.06 -9.81 -3.50
CA PRO A 236 -12.25 -9.90 -2.66
C PRO A 236 -13.13 -11.11 -2.96
N LEU A 237 -13.41 -11.92 -1.93
CA LEU A 237 -14.23 -13.13 -2.03
C LEU A 237 -15.44 -13.08 -1.08
N ASN A 238 -16.49 -13.80 -1.46
CA ASN A 238 -17.58 -14.16 -0.56
C ASN A 238 -17.21 -15.41 0.25
N GLU A 239 -17.97 -15.71 1.30
CA GLU A 239 -17.74 -16.89 2.16
C GLU A 239 -17.87 -18.23 1.40
N ASP A 240 -18.60 -18.26 0.29
CA ASP A 240 -18.73 -19.41 -0.61
C ASP A 240 -17.57 -19.55 -1.63
N GLY A 241 -16.58 -18.65 -1.58
CA GLY A 241 -15.46 -18.60 -2.52
C GLY A 241 -15.79 -18.04 -3.90
N SER A 242 -16.99 -17.46 -4.11
CA SER A 242 -17.28 -16.66 -5.30
C SER A 242 -16.62 -15.28 -5.23
N PHE A 243 -16.31 -14.67 -6.38
CA PHE A 243 -15.76 -13.32 -6.42
C PHE A 243 -16.80 -12.30 -5.94
N LYS A 244 -16.43 -11.51 -4.94
CA LYS A 244 -17.29 -10.48 -4.37
C LYS A 244 -17.52 -9.39 -5.42
N LYS A 245 -18.78 -8.98 -5.56
CA LYS A 245 -19.17 -7.87 -6.42
C LYS A 245 -19.03 -6.56 -5.65
N VAL A 246 -18.43 -5.57 -6.29
CA VAL A 246 -18.24 -4.23 -5.75
C VAL A 246 -18.86 -3.25 -6.73
N LYS A 247 -19.76 -2.40 -6.22
CA LYS A 247 -20.38 -1.34 -7.00
C LYS A 247 -19.42 -0.16 -7.06
N ILE A 248 -19.10 0.30 -8.27
CA ILE A 248 -18.29 1.48 -8.53
C ILE A 248 -19.10 2.34 -9.51
N ALA A 249 -19.49 3.55 -9.07
CA ALA A 249 -20.53 4.33 -9.73
C ALA A 249 -21.79 3.46 -9.97
N ASP A 250 -22.27 3.35 -11.20
CA ASP A 250 -23.50 2.61 -11.54
C ASP A 250 -23.29 1.17 -11.98
N LYS A 251 -22.04 0.67 -11.99
CA LYS A 251 -21.72 -0.68 -12.46
C LYS A 251 -21.09 -1.53 -11.35
N GLU A 252 -21.43 -2.82 -11.36
CA GLU A 252 -20.80 -3.82 -10.50
C GLU A 252 -19.59 -4.45 -11.21
N TYR A 253 -18.50 -4.60 -10.46
CA TYR A 253 -17.27 -5.24 -10.91
C TYR A 253 -16.87 -6.35 -9.92
N LYS A 254 -16.16 -7.37 -10.38
CA LYS A 254 -15.64 -8.47 -9.53
C LYS A 254 -14.38 -9.07 -10.15
N GLY A 255 -13.62 -9.84 -9.36
CA GLY A 255 -12.47 -10.59 -9.86
C GLY A 255 -11.48 -9.69 -10.59
N LYS A 256 -11.04 -10.12 -11.78
CA LYS A 256 -10.08 -9.36 -12.60
C LYS A 256 -10.65 -8.01 -13.04
N GLU A 257 -11.92 -7.95 -13.43
CA GLU A 257 -12.56 -6.72 -13.93
C GLU A 257 -12.58 -5.61 -12.86
N LEU A 258 -12.69 -5.98 -11.59
CA LEU A 258 -12.60 -5.04 -10.46
C LEU A 258 -11.21 -4.42 -10.35
N LEU A 259 -10.16 -5.24 -10.38
CA LEU A 259 -8.79 -4.74 -10.28
C LEU A 259 -8.45 -3.87 -11.51
N ASP A 260 -8.83 -4.30 -12.72
CA ASP A 260 -8.63 -3.49 -13.94
C ASP A 260 -9.31 -2.11 -13.82
N LYS A 261 -10.55 -2.06 -13.32
CA LYS A 261 -11.29 -0.81 -13.14
C LYS A 261 -10.65 0.08 -12.08
N LEU A 262 -10.21 -0.47 -10.95
CA LEU A 262 -9.57 0.29 -9.87
C LEU A 262 -8.19 0.82 -10.28
N ASP A 263 -7.40 0.04 -11.02
CA ASP A 263 -6.12 0.48 -11.58
C ASP A 263 -6.31 1.67 -12.52
N MET A 264 -7.30 1.57 -13.42
CA MET A 264 -7.68 2.65 -14.32
C MET A 264 -8.13 3.91 -13.55
N LEU A 265 -9.00 3.77 -12.54
CA LEU A 265 -9.45 4.91 -11.73
C LEU A 265 -8.30 5.58 -10.96
N ALA A 266 -7.36 4.78 -10.43
CA ALA A 266 -6.18 5.31 -9.75
C ALA A 266 -5.29 6.12 -10.70
N ARG A 267 -5.19 5.73 -11.97
CA ARG A 267 -4.49 6.48 -13.02
C ARG A 267 -5.26 7.73 -13.43
N GLU A 268 -6.57 7.61 -13.62
CA GLU A 268 -7.43 8.74 -13.96
C GLU A 268 -7.35 9.84 -12.90
N ALA A 269 -7.36 9.48 -11.61
CA ALA A 269 -7.20 10.41 -10.50
C ALA A 269 -5.89 11.22 -10.55
N TYR A 270 -4.80 10.64 -11.07
CA TYR A 270 -3.50 11.32 -11.14
C TYR A 270 -3.29 12.12 -12.43
N PHE A 271 -3.71 11.57 -13.58
CA PHE A 271 -3.43 12.15 -14.90
C PHE A 271 -4.52 13.08 -15.43
N SER A 272 -5.76 12.96 -14.94
CA SER A 272 -6.88 13.82 -15.38
C SER A 272 -6.90 15.11 -14.56
N LYS A 273 -5.93 16.00 -14.82
CA LYS A 273 -5.79 17.31 -14.13
C LYS A 273 -6.60 18.44 -14.78
N ASP A 274 -7.68 18.12 -15.49
CA ASP A 274 -8.53 19.16 -16.07
C ASP A 274 -9.29 19.87 -14.94
N LYS A 275 -9.13 21.19 -14.88
CA LYS A 275 -9.52 22.06 -13.75
C LYS A 275 -11.03 22.22 -13.54
N ASP A 276 -11.85 21.66 -14.42
CA ASP A 276 -13.32 21.79 -14.39
C ASP A 276 -14.04 20.54 -13.84
N ASP A 277 -13.32 19.47 -13.50
CA ASP A 277 -13.97 18.25 -13.00
C ASP A 277 -14.13 18.29 -11.48
N SER A 278 -15.34 18.63 -11.03
CA SER A 278 -15.77 18.70 -9.62
C SER A 278 -15.89 17.33 -8.92
N ASP A 279 -15.39 16.27 -9.54
CA ASP A 279 -15.79 14.89 -9.23
C ASP A 279 -15.00 14.23 -8.09
N ASN A 280 -14.08 14.96 -7.42
CA ASN A 280 -13.24 14.47 -6.32
C ASN A 280 -12.65 13.07 -6.60
N LYS A 281 -12.20 12.84 -7.84
CA LYS A 281 -11.77 11.52 -8.34
C LYS A 281 -10.65 10.91 -7.51
N GLU A 282 -9.84 11.73 -6.87
CA GLU A 282 -8.77 11.34 -5.96
C GLU A 282 -9.25 10.59 -4.71
N ASP A 283 -10.53 10.70 -4.33
CA ASP A 283 -11.09 9.97 -3.19
C ASP A 283 -11.09 8.46 -3.38
N ILE A 284 -11.04 7.98 -4.63
CA ILE A 284 -10.85 6.55 -4.90
C ILE A 284 -9.55 6.02 -4.29
N MET A 285 -8.52 6.87 -4.17
CA MET A 285 -7.22 6.50 -3.58
C MET A 285 -7.37 6.27 -2.08
N TRP A 286 -8.17 7.09 -1.40
CA TRP A 286 -8.52 6.87 0.00
C TRP A 286 -9.41 5.63 0.18
N TYR A 287 -10.38 5.43 -0.70
CA TYR A 287 -11.19 4.20 -0.67
C TYR A 287 -10.33 2.95 -0.86
N LEU A 288 -9.34 2.98 -1.76
CA LEU A 288 -8.39 1.88 -1.92
C LEU A 288 -7.56 1.62 -0.65
N TRP A 289 -7.24 2.66 0.12
CA TRP A 289 -6.51 2.54 1.38
C TRP A 289 -7.31 1.84 2.50
N CYS A 290 -8.60 2.13 2.66
CA CYS A 290 -9.38 1.68 3.84
C CYS A 290 -10.78 1.13 3.57
N GLY A 291 -11.22 1.10 2.31
CA GLY A 291 -12.53 0.63 1.92
C GLY A 291 -12.72 -0.87 2.16
N ALA A 292 -13.89 -1.25 2.68
CA ALA A 292 -14.20 -2.63 3.08
C ALA A 292 -14.10 -3.67 1.95
N SER A 293 -14.23 -3.22 0.71
CA SER A 293 -14.11 -4.07 -0.48
C SER A 293 -12.95 -3.64 -1.38
N SER A 294 -12.03 -2.82 -0.86
CA SER A 294 -10.77 -2.54 -1.55
C SER A 294 -9.91 -3.80 -1.56
N PRO A 295 -9.30 -4.17 -2.71
CA PRO A 295 -8.36 -5.29 -2.81
C PRO A 295 -7.03 -5.03 -2.07
N LEU A 296 -6.82 -3.85 -1.48
CA LEU A 296 -5.58 -3.51 -0.76
C LEU A 296 -5.75 -3.44 0.76
N PHE A 297 -6.98 -3.41 1.28
CA PHE A 297 -7.20 -3.23 2.72
C PHE A 297 -7.51 -4.52 3.49
N GLY A 298 -8.42 -5.35 2.97
CA GLY A 298 -8.61 -6.72 3.47
C GLY A 298 -9.47 -6.87 4.73
N LYS A 299 -10.10 -5.79 5.19
CA LYS A 299 -10.92 -5.81 6.40
C LYS A 299 -12.22 -5.06 6.20
N ASP A 300 -13.22 -5.36 7.02
CA ASP A 300 -14.54 -4.75 6.95
C ASP A 300 -14.54 -3.25 7.31
N ARG A 301 -13.59 -2.82 8.15
CA ARG A 301 -13.40 -1.43 8.57
C ARG A 301 -12.02 -1.19 9.15
N MET A 302 -11.62 0.08 9.18
CA MET A 302 -10.41 0.55 9.86
C MET A 302 -10.76 1.15 11.23
N THR A 303 -10.27 0.57 12.33
CA THR A 303 -10.64 0.94 13.72
C THR A 303 -9.69 1.94 14.37
N ILE A 304 -9.04 2.81 13.58
CA ILE A 304 -8.03 3.76 14.09
C ILE A 304 -8.61 4.69 15.15
N PHE A 305 -9.82 5.22 14.93
CA PHE A 305 -10.51 6.07 15.92
C PHE A 305 -10.70 5.31 17.24
N GLU A 306 -11.25 4.10 17.18
CA GLU A 306 -11.50 3.27 18.35
C GLU A 306 -10.21 2.93 19.09
N GLN A 307 -9.12 2.63 18.37
CA GLN A 307 -7.81 2.39 18.97
C GLN A 307 -7.27 3.61 19.73
N TYR A 308 -7.50 4.83 19.20
CA TYR A 308 -7.09 6.06 19.89
C TYR A 308 -7.98 6.39 21.08
N PHE A 309 -9.30 6.31 20.94
CA PHE A 309 -10.21 6.91 21.90
C PHE A 309 -10.96 5.92 22.80
N ILE A 310 -10.99 4.63 22.47
CA ILE A 310 -11.73 3.61 23.22
C ILE A 310 -10.75 2.61 23.83
N GLU A 311 -10.96 2.23 25.08
CA GLU A 311 -10.09 1.28 25.80
C GLU A 311 -10.45 -0.18 25.50
N GLU A 312 -11.75 -0.44 25.34
CA GLU A 312 -12.32 -1.76 25.15
C GLU A 312 -11.92 -2.38 23.81
N LYS A 313 -11.04 -3.38 23.87
CA LYS A 313 -10.45 -4.06 22.71
C LYS A 313 -11.44 -4.70 21.74
N GLU A 314 -12.66 -5.02 22.21
CA GLU A 314 -13.75 -5.51 21.35
C GLU A 314 -14.10 -4.55 20.21
N THR A 315 -13.93 -3.24 20.44
CA THR A 315 -14.17 -2.19 19.45
C THR A 315 -13.06 -2.10 18.40
N HIS A 316 -11.88 -2.66 18.70
CA HIS A 316 -10.72 -2.64 17.81
C HIS A 316 -10.74 -3.79 16.79
N TYR A 317 -11.67 -4.73 16.93
CA TYR A 317 -11.78 -5.88 16.04
C TYR A 317 -12.19 -5.46 14.61
N GLU A 318 -11.38 -5.91 13.65
CA GLU A 318 -11.54 -5.73 12.21
C GLU A 318 -11.73 -7.12 11.59
N LYS A 319 -12.94 -7.41 11.07
CA LYS A 319 -13.24 -8.69 10.42
C LYS A 319 -12.50 -8.73 9.09
N LYS A 320 -11.62 -9.72 8.94
CA LYS A 320 -10.90 -9.96 7.68
C LYS A 320 -11.85 -10.44 6.58
N ASP A 321 -11.52 -10.11 5.34
CA ASP A 321 -12.22 -10.63 4.16
C ASP A 321 -12.17 -12.18 4.11
N PRO A 322 -13.21 -12.87 3.62
CA PRO A 322 -13.21 -14.32 3.47
C PRO A 322 -12.02 -14.89 2.69
N TYR A 323 -11.40 -14.10 1.81
CA TYR A 323 -10.15 -14.46 1.14
C TYR A 323 -9.11 -15.03 2.10
N PHE A 324 -8.91 -14.42 3.27
CA PHE A 324 -7.84 -14.84 4.19
C PHE A 324 -8.06 -16.22 4.81
N SER A 325 -9.31 -16.67 4.94
CA SER A 325 -9.62 -18.05 5.36
C SER A 325 -9.64 -19.04 4.19
N LEU A 326 -9.88 -18.56 2.96
CA LEU A 326 -10.02 -19.40 1.78
C LEU A 326 -8.71 -19.56 0.99
N ARG A 327 -7.72 -18.70 1.23
CA ARG A 327 -6.43 -18.70 0.52
C ARG A 327 -5.59 -19.96 0.71
N ASP A 328 -5.88 -20.77 1.74
CA ASP A 328 -5.20 -22.06 1.96
C ASP A 328 -5.85 -23.19 1.13
N ASN A 329 -6.99 -22.94 0.46
CA ASN A 329 -7.65 -23.89 -0.41
C ASN A 329 -7.11 -23.81 -1.85
N GLU A 330 -6.58 -24.92 -2.35
CA GLU A 330 -6.02 -25.06 -3.69
C GLU A 330 -7.03 -24.77 -4.82
N ASP A 331 -8.28 -25.22 -4.69
CA ASP A 331 -9.31 -24.99 -5.70
C ASP A 331 -9.69 -23.52 -5.82
N ILE A 332 -9.68 -22.79 -4.69
CA ILE A 332 -9.89 -21.34 -4.67
C ILE A 332 -8.72 -20.63 -5.34
N CYS A 333 -7.48 -21.00 -5.05
CA CYS A 333 -6.31 -20.42 -5.69
C CYS A 333 -6.30 -20.68 -7.20
N LYS A 334 -6.61 -21.91 -7.64
CA LYS A 334 -6.76 -22.25 -9.07
C LYS A 334 -7.89 -21.47 -9.74
N LYS A 335 -9.00 -21.24 -9.04
CA LYS A 335 -10.10 -20.41 -9.53
C LYS A 335 -9.66 -18.95 -9.73
N ILE A 336 -8.87 -18.39 -8.81
CA ILE A 336 -8.26 -17.07 -8.96
C ILE A 336 -7.34 -17.07 -10.18
N LEU A 337 -6.36 -17.97 -10.28
CA LEU A 337 -5.46 -18.05 -11.43
C LEU A 337 -6.24 -18.08 -12.77
N LYS A 338 -7.29 -18.90 -12.85
CA LYS A 338 -8.14 -19.00 -14.04
C LYS A 338 -8.87 -17.70 -14.38
N GLU A 339 -9.35 -16.95 -13.40
CA GLU A 339 -9.96 -15.62 -13.60
C GLU A 339 -8.97 -14.63 -14.25
N PHE A 340 -7.69 -14.79 -13.97
CA PHE A 340 -6.62 -13.99 -14.59
C PHE A 340 -6.09 -14.57 -15.91
N GLY A 341 -6.67 -15.68 -16.38
CA GLY A 341 -6.29 -16.35 -17.62
C GLY A 341 -5.04 -17.23 -17.49
N LEU A 342 -4.73 -17.68 -16.28
CA LEU A 342 -3.63 -18.60 -15.99
C LEU A 342 -4.21 -19.98 -15.63
N SER A 343 -3.81 -21.01 -16.36
CA SER A 343 -4.27 -22.38 -16.16
C SER A 343 -3.16 -23.41 -16.23
N SER A 344 -1.90 -22.97 -16.30
CA SER A 344 -0.77 -23.90 -16.29
C SER A 344 -0.65 -24.54 -14.91
N PRO A 345 -0.34 -25.84 -14.79
CA PRO A 345 -0.01 -26.47 -13.52
C PRO A 345 1.15 -25.80 -12.77
N GLU A 346 2.02 -25.10 -13.51
CA GLU A 346 3.18 -24.34 -12.98
C GLU A 346 2.81 -22.89 -12.59
N SER A 347 1.52 -22.54 -12.58
CA SER A 347 1.08 -21.18 -12.23
C SER A 347 0.99 -21.02 -10.73
N HIS A 348 1.69 -20.02 -10.20
CA HIS A 348 1.62 -19.67 -8.79
C HIS A 348 1.04 -18.27 -8.58
N ILE A 349 0.36 -18.09 -7.46
CA ILE A 349 0.04 -16.78 -6.92
C ILE A 349 1.20 -16.37 -6.01
N ILE A 350 1.74 -15.17 -6.22
CA ILE A 350 2.79 -14.59 -5.39
C ILE A 350 2.20 -13.36 -4.69
N ASN A 351 2.21 -13.37 -3.36
CA ASN A 351 1.48 -12.40 -2.53
C ASN A 351 2.36 -11.72 -1.47
N GLY A 352 2.15 -10.42 -1.24
CA GLY A 352 3.01 -9.59 -0.39
C GLY A 352 2.39 -9.04 0.90
N HIS A 353 1.07 -8.89 1.05
CA HIS A 353 0.49 -8.01 2.09
C HIS A 353 0.47 -8.53 3.54
N MET A 354 0.40 -9.85 3.76
CA MET A 354 0.17 -10.40 5.09
C MET A 354 1.43 -11.05 5.66
N PRO A 355 1.88 -10.65 6.87
CA PRO A 355 3.08 -11.22 7.46
C PRO A 355 2.84 -12.69 7.79
N VAL A 356 3.82 -13.52 7.45
CA VAL A 356 3.83 -14.94 7.79
C VAL A 356 4.29 -15.08 9.23
N GLU A 357 3.43 -15.58 10.10
CA GLU A 357 3.77 -15.83 11.51
C GLU A 357 4.49 -17.18 11.66
N GLU A 358 5.70 -17.31 11.12
CA GLU A 358 6.47 -18.57 11.15
C GLU A 358 6.73 -19.06 12.58
N LYS A 359 6.92 -18.13 13.53
CA LYS A 359 7.00 -18.44 14.98
C LYS A 359 5.78 -19.20 15.51
N ASN A 360 4.61 -19.01 14.90
CA ASN A 360 3.35 -19.68 15.23
C ASN A 360 3.08 -20.91 14.34
N GLY A 361 4.06 -21.33 13.53
CA GLY A 361 3.97 -22.47 12.63
C GLY A 361 3.29 -22.17 11.30
N GLU A 362 3.04 -20.90 10.95
CA GLU A 362 2.50 -20.55 9.64
C GLU A 362 3.54 -20.73 8.54
N SER A 363 3.16 -21.43 7.47
CA SER A 363 4.01 -21.61 6.29
C SER A 363 3.80 -20.48 5.27
N PRO A 364 4.88 -19.95 4.65
CA PRO A 364 4.78 -19.04 3.50
C PRO A 364 4.25 -19.75 2.25
N ILE A 365 4.31 -21.09 2.21
CA ILE A 365 3.74 -21.93 1.16
C ILE A 365 2.34 -22.35 1.60
N LYS A 366 1.34 -21.96 0.80
CA LYS A 366 -0.08 -22.22 1.05
C LYS A 366 -0.71 -22.95 -0.13
N ALA A 367 -1.89 -23.53 0.08
CA ALA A 367 -2.69 -24.14 -0.98
C ALA A 367 -1.88 -25.15 -1.83
N ASN A 368 -1.18 -26.07 -1.15
CA ASN A 368 -0.31 -27.08 -1.76
C ASN A 368 0.74 -26.52 -2.75
N GLY A 369 1.24 -25.31 -2.51
CA GLY A 369 2.23 -24.65 -3.36
C GLY A 369 1.63 -23.70 -4.39
N THR A 370 0.31 -23.63 -4.54
CA THR A 370 -0.34 -22.73 -5.50
C THR A 370 -0.24 -21.25 -5.07
N LEU A 371 -0.12 -20.99 -3.77
CA LEU A 371 0.05 -19.64 -3.22
C LEU A 371 1.37 -19.54 -2.44
N LEU A 372 2.18 -18.55 -2.80
CA LEU A 372 3.45 -18.22 -2.17
C LEU A 372 3.35 -16.82 -1.56
N VAL A 373 3.48 -16.73 -0.24
CA VAL A 373 3.47 -15.46 0.49
C VAL A 373 4.91 -15.06 0.77
N ILE A 374 5.31 -13.89 0.28
CA ILE A 374 6.69 -13.40 0.32
C ILE A 374 6.84 -12.13 1.17
N ASP A 375 5.89 -11.89 2.09
CA ASP A 375 5.86 -10.64 2.87
C ASP A 375 7.19 -10.39 3.63
N GLY A 376 7.59 -9.13 3.59
CA GLY A 376 8.80 -8.60 4.15
C GLY A 376 8.61 -8.26 5.63
N GLY A 377 9.08 -9.12 6.52
CA GLY A 377 9.33 -8.79 7.93
C GLY A 377 10.42 -7.72 8.15
N PHE A 378 10.80 -6.95 7.12
CA PHE A 378 11.90 -5.98 7.15
C PHE A 378 11.61 -4.81 8.11
N SER A 379 10.33 -4.45 8.28
CA SER A 379 9.94 -3.47 9.28
C SER A 379 10.14 -4.04 10.69
N LYS A 380 10.94 -3.34 11.52
CA LYS A 380 11.20 -3.69 12.93
C LYS A 380 9.90 -3.95 13.71
N ALA A 381 8.83 -3.24 13.39
CA ALA A 381 7.52 -3.40 14.03
C ALA A 381 6.90 -4.81 13.86
N TYR A 382 7.26 -5.55 12.80
CA TYR A 382 6.73 -6.88 12.51
C TYR A 382 7.66 -8.02 12.96
N GLN A 383 8.96 -7.77 13.13
CA GLN A 383 9.94 -8.78 13.57
C GLN A 383 9.56 -9.53 14.86
N PRO A 384 8.92 -8.90 15.88
CA PRO A 384 8.44 -9.63 17.05
C PRO A 384 7.45 -10.74 16.70
N LYS A 385 6.58 -10.50 15.70
CA LYS A 385 5.55 -11.44 15.23
C LYS A 385 6.06 -12.45 14.21
N THR A 386 6.80 -11.99 13.20
CA THR A 386 7.28 -12.84 12.09
C THR A 386 8.46 -13.71 12.51
N GLY A 387 9.38 -13.17 13.31
CA GLY A 387 10.63 -13.83 13.67
C GLY A 387 11.71 -13.82 12.59
N LEU A 388 11.44 -13.23 11.42
CA LEU A 388 12.33 -13.15 10.27
C LEU A 388 12.27 -11.74 9.65
N ALA A 389 13.30 -11.38 8.89
CA ALA A 389 13.35 -10.17 8.08
C ALA A 389 12.52 -10.25 6.78
N GLY A 390 11.89 -11.40 6.50
CA GLY A 390 11.04 -11.60 5.33
C GLY A 390 11.58 -12.65 4.36
N TYR A 391 10.96 -12.73 3.18
CA TYR A 391 11.33 -13.71 2.16
C TYR A 391 11.70 -13.04 0.83
N THR A 392 12.49 -13.74 0.04
CA THR A 392 12.75 -13.42 -1.36
C THR A 392 12.49 -14.66 -2.20
N LEU A 393 11.67 -14.51 -3.24
CA LEU A 393 11.44 -15.57 -4.21
C LEU A 393 12.34 -15.36 -5.42
N ILE A 394 13.17 -16.36 -5.70
CA ILE A 394 14.09 -16.37 -6.83
C ILE A 394 13.53 -17.30 -7.89
N TYR A 395 13.30 -16.77 -9.09
CA TYR A 395 12.93 -17.53 -10.26
C TYR A 395 14.10 -17.58 -11.24
N ASN A 396 14.57 -18.79 -11.56
CA ASN A 396 15.63 -18.98 -12.54
C ASN A 396 15.32 -20.19 -13.45
N SER A 397 16.24 -20.50 -14.37
CA SER A 397 16.02 -21.57 -15.34
C SER A 397 15.87 -22.98 -14.74
N PHE A 398 16.18 -23.16 -13.46
CA PHE A 398 16.06 -24.42 -12.71
C PHE A 398 14.80 -24.49 -11.84
N GLY A 399 14.05 -23.39 -11.69
CA GLY A 399 12.78 -23.36 -10.97
C GLY A 399 12.66 -22.19 -9.97
N LEU A 400 11.85 -22.41 -8.94
CA LEU A 400 11.54 -21.44 -7.88
C LEU A 400 12.23 -21.80 -6.57
N GLN A 401 12.90 -20.82 -5.98
CA GLN A 401 13.55 -20.92 -4.67
C GLN A 401 13.00 -19.83 -3.75
N LEU A 402 12.49 -20.22 -2.58
CA LEU A 402 12.09 -19.29 -1.55
C LEU A 402 13.20 -19.18 -0.52
N VAL A 403 13.73 -17.99 -0.34
CA VAL A 403 14.81 -17.69 0.58
C VAL A 403 14.26 -16.87 1.73
N SER A 404 14.42 -17.35 2.96
CA SER A 404 14.10 -16.56 4.17
C SER A 404 15.33 -15.82 4.67
N HIS A 405 15.12 -14.61 5.19
CA HIS A 405 16.19 -13.75 5.72
C HIS A 405 16.04 -13.58 7.22
N GLN A 406 17.15 -13.71 7.97
CA GLN A 406 17.16 -13.38 9.40
C GLN A 406 17.24 -11.86 9.63
N PRO A 407 16.70 -11.35 10.75
CA PRO A 407 16.85 -9.95 11.13
C PRO A 407 18.32 -9.55 11.23
N PHE A 408 18.66 -8.41 10.63
CA PHE A 408 19.98 -7.79 10.79
C PHE A 408 19.89 -6.72 11.88
N GLU A 409 20.55 -6.94 13.02
CA GLU A 409 20.45 -6.03 14.17
C GLU A 409 21.25 -4.74 13.96
N SER A 410 22.55 -4.86 13.65
CA SER A 410 23.42 -3.72 13.32
C SER A 410 24.73 -4.20 12.69
N THR A 411 25.44 -3.30 12.00
CA THR A 411 26.78 -3.58 11.46
C THR A 411 27.76 -3.96 12.56
N GLU A 412 27.66 -3.31 13.72
CA GLU A 412 28.53 -3.58 14.87
C GLU A 412 28.26 -4.95 15.48
N ALA A 413 26.98 -5.34 15.64
CA ALA A 413 26.60 -6.68 16.09
C ALA A 413 27.07 -7.76 15.11
N ALA A 414 26.86 -7.54 13.80
CA ALA A 414 27.28 -8.49 12.76
C ALA A 414 28.80 -8.71 12.74
N ILE A 415 29.60 -7.64 12.88
CA ILE A 415 31.05 -7.75 12.98
C ILE A 415 31.47 -8.45 14.27
N LYS A 416 30.84 -8.13 15.40
CA LYS A 416 31.20 -8.67 16.72
C LYS A 416 30.84 -10.14 16.88
N GLU A 417 29.70 -10.55 16.34
CA GLU A 417 29.19 -11.92 16.41
C GLU A 417 29.63 -12.78 15.23
N GLU A 418 30.39 -12.19 14.29
CA GLU A 418 30.81 -12.82 13.03
C GLU A 418 29.60 -13.42 12.27
N THR A 419 28.43 -12.81 12.43
CA THR A 419 27.18 -13.27 11.84
C THR A 419 27.08 -12.82 10.40
N ASP A 420 27.06 -13.79 9.49
CA ASP A 420 26.68 -13.58 8.08
C ASP A 420 25.15 -13.59 7.94
N ILE A 421 24.60 -13.11 6.82
CA ILE A 421 23.16 -13.15 6.53
C ILE A 421 22.76 -14.62 6.30
N LEU A 422 22.49 -15.33 7.40
CA LEU A 422 22.02 -16.71 7.37
C LEU A 422 20.65 -16.75 6.70
N SER A 423 20.63 -17.28 5.48
CA SER A 423 19.41 -17.43 4.70
C SER A 423 19.07 -18.91 4.56
N THR A 424 17.86 -19.30 4.97
CA THR A 424 17.40 -20.68 4.73
C THR A 424 16.75 -20.73 3.36
N THR A 425 17.25 -21.59 2.48
CA THR A 425 16.69 -21.78 1.13
C THR A 425 15.76 -22.98 1.14
N LEU A 426 14.49 -22.75 0.79
CA LEU A 426 13.51 -23.79 0.53
C LEU A 426 13.31 -23.92 -0.98
N LEU A 427 13.67 -25.07 -1.54
CA LEU A 427 13.43 -25.38 -2.94
C LEU A 427 11.95 -25.75 -3.12
N LEU A 428 11.21 -24.91 -3.82
CA LEU A 428 9.77 -25.11 -4.04
C LEU A 428 9.51 -26.01 -5.23
N GLU A 429 10.22 -25.74 -6.31
CA GLU A 429 10.02 -26.41 -7.59
C GLU A 429 11.36 -26.56 -8.29
N GLN A 430 11.64 -27.77 -8.75
CA GLN A 430 12.76 -28.06 -9.63
C GLN A 430 12.22 -28.57 -10.96
N VAL A 431 12.43 -27.79 -12.02
CA VAL A 431 11.98 -28.21 -13.35
C VAL A 431 12.85 -29.35 -13.85
N VAL A 432 12.21 -30.41 -14.37
CA VAL A 432 12.91 -31.57 -14.96
C VAL A 432 13.72 -31.16 -16.19
N ASN A 433 13.20 -30.18 -16.94
CA ASN A 433 13.85 -29.59 -18.10
C ASN A 433 14.09 -28.10 -17.86
N ARG A 434 15.32 -27.66 -18.12
CA ARG A 434 15.72 -26.26 -17.97
C ARG A 434 14.87 -25.34 -18.86
N LYS A 435 14.22 -24.33 -18.26
CA LYS A 435 13.48 -23.31 -19.01
C LYS A 435 14.42 -22.45 -19.86
N ARG A 436 14.03 -22.19 -21.11
CA ARG A 436 14.75 -21.33 -22.05
C ARG A 436 14.03 -19.99 -22.19
N VAL A 437 14.72 -18.99 -22.73
CA VAL A 437 14.11 -17.68 -23.03
C VAL A 437 12.90 -17.83 -23.94
N GLU A 438 12.90 -18.80 -24.85
CA GLU A 438 11.79 -19.04 -25.78
C GLU A 438 10.48 -19.51 -25.11
N ASP A 439 10.57 -19.97 -23.85
CA ASP A 439 9.46 -20.49 -23.03
C ASP A 439 8.87 -19.41 -22.11
N THR A 440 9.44 -18.20 -22.09
CA THR A 440 9.00 -17.08 -21.24
C THR A 440 8.12 -16.11 -22.01
N ASP A 441 7.46 -15.20 -21.29
CA ASP A 441 6.65 -14.12 -21.91
C ASP A 441 7.52 -13.22 -22.82
N VAL A 442 8.79 -13.02 -22.45
CA VAL A 442 9.79 -12.33 -23.27
C VAL A 442 10.05 -13.12 -24.56
N GLY A 443 10.20 -14.44 -24.47
CA GLY A 443 10.35 -15.32 -25.64
C GLY A 443 9.19 -15.22 -26.61
N VAL A 444 7.95 -15.18 -26.11
CA VAL A 444 6.74 -15.00 -26.93
C VAL A 444 6.81 -13.66 -27.68
N THR A 445 7.15 -12.58 -26.98
CA THR A 445 7.29 -11.25 -27.59
C THR A 445 8.40 -11.22 -28.66
N LEU A 446 9.55 -11.82 -28.38
CA LEU A 446 10.67 -11.91 -29.32
C LEU A 446 10.29 -12.74 -30.56
N LYS A 447 9.56 -13.83 -30.40
CA LYS A 447 9.04 -14.64 -31.53
C LYS A 447 8.11 -13.80 -32.43
N GLN A 448 7.20 -13.04 -31.83
CA GLN A 448 6.31 -12.15 -32.58
C GLN A 448 7.11 -11.08 -33.35
N GLN A 449 8.08 -10.43 -32.71
CA GLN A 449 8.95 -9.44 -33.36
C GLN A 449 9.74 -10.04 -34.53
N ILE A 450 10.26 -11.26 -34.37
CA ILE A 450 10.94 -11.98 -35.44
C ILE A 450 10.00 -12.19 -36.64
N ASP A 451 8.74 -12.56 -36.38
CA ASP A 451 7.77 -12.80 -37.45
C ASP A 451 7.33 -11.49 -38.13
N ASP A 452 7.12 -10.42 -37.37
CA ASP A 452 6.86 -9.08 -37.91
C ASP A 452 8.03 -8.58 -38.78
N LEU A 453 9.27 -8.80 -38.35
CA LEU A 453 10.47 -8.45 -39.13
C LEU A 453 10.58 -9.29 -40.41
N LYS A 454 10.23 -10.58 -40.37
CA LYS A 454 10.17 -11.42 -41.58
C LYS A 454 9.09 -10.93 -42.55
N MET A 455 7.92 -10.53 -42.05
CA MET A 455 6.86 -9.95 -42.87
C MET A 455 7.31 -8.64 -43.52
N LEU A 456 7.95 -7.76 -42.75
CA LEU A 456 8.52 -6.50 -43.25
C LEU A 456 9.57 -6.76 -44.34
N LEU A 457 10.50 -7.69 -44.11
CA LEU A 457 11.51 -8.08 -45.09
C LEU A 457 10.87 -8.60 -46.39
N ASN A 458 9.83 -9.41 -46.28
CA ASN A 458 9.10 -9.91 -47.44
C ASN A 458 8.35 -8.79 -48.18
N ALA A 459 7.80 -7.80 -47.47
CA ALA A 459 7.15 -6.64 -48.07
C ALA A 459 8.15 -5.78 -48.87
N TYR A 460 9.37 -5.57 -48.36
CA TYR A 460 10.45 -4.93 -49.12
C TYR A 460 10.86 -5.75 -50.35
N ARG A 461 11.07 -7.06 -50.20
CA ARG A 461 11.46 -7.95 -51.32
C ARG A 461 10.43 -8.00 -52.44
N LYS A 462 9.13 -7.90 -52.10
CA LYS A 462 8.02 -7.86 -53.06
C LYS A 462 7.71 -6.45 -53.59
N GLY A 463 8.41 -5.42 -53.12
CA GLY A 463 8.18 -4.03 -53.52
C GLY A 463 6.87 -3.42 -53.00
N LEU A 464 6.20 -4.07 -52.03
CA LEU A 464 5.00 -3.53 -51.37
C LEU A 464 5.33 -2.32 -50.49
N ILE A 465 6.55 -2.30 -49.94
CA ILE A 465 7.13 -1.16 -49.24
C ILE A 465 8.40 -0.75 -49.98
N LYS A 466 8.50 0.53 -50.34
CA LYS A 466 9.69 1.09 -51.00
C LYS A 466 10.73 1.46 -49.96
N GLN A 467 11.99 1.15 -50.24
CA GLN A 467 13.10 1.59 -49.43
C GLN A 467 13.17 3.12 -49.48
N GLN A 468 13.03 3.79 -48.34
CA GLN A 468 13.27 5.22 -48.25
C GLN A 468 14.79 5.44 -48.20
N ASN A 469 15.37 5.77 -49.35
CA ASN A 469 16.70 6.36 -49.36
C ASN A 469 16.56 7.79 -48.82
N LYS A 470 17.03 8.04 -47.59
CA LYS A 470 17.45 9.40 -47.24
C LYS A 470 18.71 9.66 -48.07
N ILE A 471 18.54 10.36 -49.19
CA ILE A 471 19.65 10.96 -49.95
C ILE A 471 20.19 12.14 -49.16
#